data_AF-A0A957T7Q1-F1
#
_entry.id   AF-A0A957T7Q1-F1
#
_cell.length_a   1.000
_cell.length_b   1.000
_cell.length_c   1.000
_cell.angle_alpha   90.00
_cell.angle_beta   90.00
_cell.angle_gamma   90.00
#
_symmetry.space_group_name_H-M   'P 1'
#
loop_
_entity.id
_entity.type
_entity.pdbx_description
1 polymer ?
#
loop_
_entity_poly.entity_id
_entity_poly.type
_entity_poly.pdbx_seq_one_letter_code
_entity_poly.pdbx_strand_id
1 'polypeptide(L)'
;MQQIRKRPLIALLAALGAAIHGGTALLRLSTFWPYPHTVDFASFYVGAWATRLHTSIYPFSADLLDLLKAEQGLTVSPAVLNSFPIWPWLLQPLTLVTFPAAAWIWLCFNLALLVWITGRLAQTAQLTGGWTLLVLFGVVLTFGPVMLTLTLGQSSIWLTALSLWLGRRLAQTQLSASSERSTVIDIIGWIGAVSTKLFPVLWGAGFVVLQRWRSLWGAVAAALAFVGVHLLFLRQTTLVYLTEFLPSRTQVFSTGAFVDDQSLLAWLSRMTQPALVTVSGVSATEQTAVIWQPALAIPAPVVQIVGVGVLALLGVAVIYTIRRARPAAHESAFYLWILFCLLPFPHTERYNHTLLLPGMAVLWAQGARGQRMAAAAYFLAALSRLTHLWAQILPSPLASLLSGSGLFAVCVLMWGIWRTHPRANTQDALTRAP
;
A
#
# COMPACT_ATOMS: atom_id res chain seq x y z
N MET A 1 2.92 -14.54 -24.22
CA MET A 1 2.07 -15.66 -23.76
C MET A 1 2.55 -17.05 -24.22
N GLN A 2 3.14 -17.23 -25.41
CA GLN A 2 3.65 -18.54 -25.87
C GLN A 2 4.73 -19.19 -24.96
N GLN A 3 5.54 -18.40 -24.24
CA GLN A 3 6.55 -18.93 -23.29
C GLN A 3 5.95 -19.49 -21.98
N ILE A 4 4.73 -19.10 -21.60
CA ILE A 4 4.08 -19.58 -20.36
C ILE A 4 3.55 -21.00 -20.54
N ARG A 5 3.13 -21.39 -21.76
CA ARG A 5 2.69 -22.76 -22.09
C ARG A 5 3.75 -23.84 -21.84
N LYS A 6 5.04 -23.47 -21.82
CA LYS A 6 6.16 -24.38 -21.53
C LYS A 6 6.53 -24.46 -20.04
N ARG A 7 5.78 -23.81 -19.15
CA ARG A 7 6.09 -23.69 -17.72
C ARG A 7 4.83 -23.91 -16.86
N PRO A 8 4.41 -25.16 -16.65
CA PRO A 8 3.09 -25.50 -16.10
C PRO A 8 2.86 -24.91 -14.71
N LEU A 9 3.89 -24.88 -13.83
CA LEU A 9 3.77 -24.32 -12.50
C LEU A 9 3.48 -22.81 -12.49
N ILE A 10 4.11 -22.02 -13.37
CA ILE A 10 3.87 -20.57 -13.46
C ILE A 10 2.44 -20.32 -13.94
N ALA A 11 2.03 -21.07 -14.98
CA ALA A 11 0.68 -20.97 -15.53
C ALA A 11 -0.37 -21.32 -14.48
N LEU A 12 -0.16 -22.39 -13.71
CA LEU A 12 -1.06 -22.83 -12.64
C LEU A 12 -1.19 -21.78 -11.53
N LEU A 13 -0.07 -21.30 -10.97
CA LEU A 13 -0.09 -20.29 -9.90
C LEU A 13 -0.75 -18.98 -10.38
N ALA A 14 -0.42 -18.52 -11.58
CA ALA A 14 -1.02 -17.33 -12.15
C ALA A 14 -2.52 -17.51 -12.41
N ALA A 15 -2.95 -18.67 -12.92
CA ALA A 15 -4.35 -18.97 -13.19
C ALA A 15 -5.17 -19.06 -11.90
N LEU A 16 -4.67 -19.78 -10.87
CA LEU A 16 -5.33 -19.87 -9.57
C LEU A 16 -5.42 -18.48 -8.90
N GLY A 17 -4.33 -17.71 -8.94
CA GLY A 17 -4.33 -16.33 -8.45
C GLY A 17 -5.37 -15.48 -9.18
N ALA A 18 -5.42 -15.57 -10.51
CA ALA A 18 -6.37 -14.81 -11.34
C ALA A 18 -7.82 -15.22 -11.08
N ALA A 19 -8.09 -16.50 -10.85
CA ALA A 19 -9.42 -17.00 -10.50
C ALA A 19 -9.90 -16.42 -9.15
N ILE A 20 -9.03 -16.40 -8.13
CA ILE A 20 -9.38 -15.85 -6.82
C ILE A 20 -9.55 -14.33 -6.90
N HIS A 21 -8.60 -13.62 -7.51
CA HIS A 21 -8.67 -12.16 -7.68
C HIS A 21 -9.90 -11.75 -8.49
N GLY A 22 -10.12 -12.36 -9.65
CA GLY A 22 -11.28 -12.12 -10.50
C GLY A 22 -12.61 -12.49 -9.83
N GLY A 23 -12.68 -13.65 -9.17
CA GLY A 23 -13.88 -14.06 -8.42
C GLY A 23 -14.23 -13.08 -7.30
N THR A 24 -13.25 -12.69 -6.48
CA THR A 24 -13.47 -11.68 -5.43
C THR A 24 -13.80 -10.29 -5.97
N ALA A 25 -13.34 -9.95 -7.18
CA ALA A 25 -13.70 -8.71 -7.85
C ALA A 25 -15.15 -8.72 -8.34
N LEU A 26 -15.59 -9.82 -8.97
CA LEU A 26 -16.97 -9.99 -9.42
C LEU A 26 -17.98 -9.83 -8.27
N LEU A 27 -17.69 -10.43 -7.11
CA LEU A 27 -18.52 -10.33 -5.90
C LEU A 27 -18.67 -8.89 -5.37
N ARG A 28 -17.81 -7.96 -5.80
CA ARG A 28 -17.80 -6.56 -5.34
C ARG A 28 -18.35 -5.58 -6.37
N LEU A 29 -18.78 -6.05 -7.54
CA LEU A 29 -19.30 -5.15 -8.58
C LEU A 29 -20.60 -4.44 -8.14
N SER A 30 -21.39 -5.07 -7.27
CA SER A 30 -22.60 -4.47 -6.71
C SER A 30 -22.33 -3.19 -5.92
N THR A 31 -21.12 -2.99 -5.39
CA THR A 31 -20.73 -1.77 -4.65
C THR A 31 -20.80 -0.51 -5.51
N PHE A 32 -20.78 -0.63 -6.84
CA PHE A 32 -20.80 0.50 -7.77
C PHE A 32 -22.20 0.90 -8.25
N TRP A 33 -23.26 0.23 -7.80
CA TRP A 33 -24.63 0.47 -8.27
C TRP A 33 -25.59 0.82 -7.13
N PRO A 34 -26.48 1.82 -7.30
CA PRO A 34 -26.64 2.72 -8.46
C PRO A 34 -25.51 3.75 -8.62
N TYR A 35 -24.67 3.89 -7.60
CA TYR A 35 -23.43 4.65 -7.64
C TYR A 35 -22.41 4.03 -6.67
N PRO A 36 -21.14 4.46 -6.66
CA PRO A 36 -20.12 3.88 -5.79
C PRO A 36 -20.39 4.17 -4.30
N HIS A 37 -20.79 3.14 -3.55
CA HIS A 37 -20.99 3.18 -2.09
C HIS A 37 -19.66 3.03 -1.34
N THR A 38 -18.78 3.99 -1.55
CA THR A 38 -17.36 3.94 -1.14
C THR A 38 -17.17 4.51 0.27
N VAL A 39 -17.11 3.63 1.28
CA VAL A 39 -17.04 4.00 2.71
C VAL A 39 -15.84 4.88 3.05
N ASP A 40 -14.67 4.60 2.48
CA ASP A 40 -13.45 5.35 2.80
C ASP A 40 -13.41 6.68 2.03
N PHE A 41 -13.91 6.72 0.80
CA PHE A 41 -14.07 7.97 0.07
C PHE A 41 -15.13 8.89 0.71
N ALA A 42 -16.20 8.34 1.30
CA ALA A 42 -17.13 9.12 2.13
C ALA A 42 -16.38 9.88 3.23
N SER A 43 -15.43 9.23 3.90
CA SER A 43 -14.59 9.87 4.93
C SER A 43 -13.74 11.00 4.35
N PHE A 44 -13.18 10.83 3.15
CA PHE A 44 -12.45 11.89 2.45
C PHE A 44 -13.35 13.06 2.06
N TYR A 45 -14.55 12.77 1.57
CA TYR A 45 -15.54 13.76 1.15
C TYR A 45 -16.06 14.59 2.34
N VAL A 46 -16.43 13.94 3.44
CA VAL A 46 -16.83 14.62 4.69
C VAL A 46 -15.65 15.43 5.24
N GLY A 47 -14.44 14.86 5.24
CA GLY A 47 -13.24 15.58 5.66
C GLY A 47 -12.98 16.83 4.83
N ALA A 48 -13.15 16.75 3.51
CA ALA A 48 -12.99 17.87 2.60
C ALA A 48 -14.04 18.96 2.86
N TRP A 49 -15.29 18.57 3.11
CA TRP A 49 -16.39 19.48 3.47
C TRP A 49 -16.11 20.22 4.78
N ALA A 50 -15.74 19.49 5.84
CA ALA A 50 -15.37 20.07 7.13
C ALA A 50 -14.18 21.03 6.99
N THR A 51 -13.19 20.67 6.17
CA THR A 51 -12.05 21.57 5.89
C THR A 51 -12.50 22.87 5.22
N ARG A 52 -13.43 22.80 4.25
CA ARG A 52 -14.02 23.96 3.58
C ARG A 52 -14.85 24.84 4.53
N LEU A 53 -15.48 24.22 5.54
CA LEU A 53 -16.25 24.90 6.59
C LEU A 53 -15.39 25.35 7.78
N HIS A 54 -14.06 25.13 7.73
CA HIS A 54 -13.13 25.40 8.84
C HIS A 54 -13.52 24.74 10.17
N THR A 55 -14.15 23.56 10.11
CA THR A 55 -14.51 22.75 11.29
C THR A 55 -13.53 21.60 11.49
N SER A 56 -13.55 20.99 12.69
CA SER A 56 -12.69 19.82 12.96
C SER A 56 -13.14 18.61 12.13
N ILE A 57 -12.15 17.90 11.56
CA ILE A 57 -12.33 16.62 10.87
C ILE A 57 -12.16 15.40 11.79
N TYR A 58 -11.79 15.61 13.06
CA TYR A 58 -11.58 14.55 14.05
C TYR A 58 -12.27 14.93 15.37
N PRO A 59 -13.33 14.21 15.79
CA PRO A 59 -14.22 13.35 14.99
C PRO A 59 -15.19 14.16 14.12
N PHE A 60 -15.91 13.52 13.20
CA PHE A 60 -17.02 14.16 12.49
C PHE A 60 -18.18 14.43 13.46
N SER A 61 -18.64 15.69 13.53
CA SER A 61 -19.84 16.04 14.32
C SER A 61 -21.10 15.42 13.70
N ALA A 62 -22.06 15.00 14.55
CA ALA A 62 -23.35 14.47 14.09
C ALA A 62 -24.09 15.47 13.18
N ASP A 63 -24.10 16.75 13.55
CA ASP A 63 -24.75 17.82 12.77
C ASP A 63 -24.20 17.92 11.34
N LEU A 64 -22.88 17.84 11.18
CA LEU A 64 -22.25 17.81 9.85
C LEU A 64 -22.69 16.57 9.05
N LEU A 65 -22.72 15.40 9.68
CA LEU A 65 -23.13 14.18 9.00
C LEU A 65 -24.59 14.24 8.56
N ASP A 66 -25.47 14.80 9.38
CA ASP A 66 -26.89 14.93 9.08
C ASP A 66 -27.14 15.99 7.99
N LEU A 67 -26.41 17.11 8.02
CA LEU A 67 -26.39 18.08 6.93
C LEU A 67 -25.98 17.43 5.60
N LEU A 68 -24.88 16.67 5.58
CA LEU A 68 -24.39 16.03 4.34
C LEU A 68 -25.31 14.90 3.85
N LYS A 69 -26.01 14.19 4.75
CA LYS A 69 -27.07 13.25 4.35
C LYS A 69 -28.22 14.00 3.65
N ALA A 70 -28.68 15.10 4.24
CA ALA A 70 -29.82 15.86 3.75
C ALA A 70 -29.51 16.60 2.44
N GLU A 71 -28.36 17.27 2.34
CA GLU A 71 -28.04 18.20 1.25
C GLU A 71 -27.15 17.59 0.16
N GLN A 72 -26.28 16.64 0.52
CA GLN A 72 -25.28 16.09 -0.40
C GLN A 72 -25.55 14.63 -0.80
N GLY A 73 -26.61 14.01 -0.27
CA GLY A 73 -26.96 12.63 -0.58
C GLY A 73 -25.95 11.61 -0.05
N LEU A 74 -25.28 11.92 1.07
CA LEU A 74 -24.40 10.98 1.75
C LEU A 74 -25.22 9.84 2.36
N THR A 75 -25.19 8.64 1.77
CA THR A 75 -25.96 7.48 2.26
C THR A 75 -25.14 6.47 3.05
N VAL A 76 -23.81 6.61 3.03
CA VAL A 76 -22.88 5.68 3.65
C VAL A 76 -22.30 6.33 4.91
N SER A 77 -22.24 5.57 5.99
CA SER A 77 -21.57 6.04 7.22
C SER A 77 -20.06 6.10 6.96
N PRO A 78 -19.42 7.28 7.03
CA PRO A 78 -17.99 7.39 6.78
C PRO A 78 -17.20 6.65 7.86
N ALA A 79 -16.10 6.02 7.47
CA ALA A 79 -15.13 5.51 8.40
C ALA A 79 -14.39 6.66 9.11
N VAL A 80 -13.63 6.32 10.14
CA VAL A 80 -12.71 7.28 10.77
C VAL A 80 -11.62 7.65 9.76
N LEU A 81 -11.50 8.94 9.46
CA LEU A 81 -10.50 9.47 8.56
C LEU A 81 -9.09 9.25 9.12
N ASN A 82 -8.26 8.44 8.46
CA ASN A 82 -6.90 8.14 8.93
C ASN A 82 -5.79 8.94 8.20
N SER A 83 -6.15 9.78 7.23
CA SER A 83 -5.18 10.57 6.44
C SER A 83 -4.73 11.82 7.18
N PHE A 84 -3.57 12.37 6.80
CA PHE A 84 -3.15 13.70 7.26
C PHE A 84 -4.12 14.79 6.72
N PRO A 85 -4.38 15.89 7.45
CA PRO A 85 -5.36 16.91 7.08
C PRO A 85 -5.20 17.52 5.67
N ILE A 86 -3.99 17.51 5.12
CA ILE A 86 -3.70 18.01 3.77
C ILE A 86 -4.47 17.24 2.67
N TRP A 87 -4.75 15.96 2.87
CA TRP A 87 -5.40 15.14 1.86
C TRP A 87 -6.87 15.52 1.66
N PRO A 88 -7.69 15.61 2.72
CA PRO A 88 -9.01 16.22 2.63
C PRO A 88 -8.99 17.64 2.04
N TRP A 89 -7.99 18.45 2.38
CA TRP A 89 -7.84 19.80 1.81
C TRP A 89 -7.70 19.78 0.28
N LEU A 90 -6.87 18.88 -0.27
CA LEU A 90 -6.72 18.70 -1.73
C LEU A 90 -7.99 18.22 -2.42
N LEU A 91 -8.89 17.56 -1.67
CA LEU A 91 -10.13 16.99 -2.20
C LEU A 91 -11.33 17.94 -2.09
N GLN A 92 -11.16 19.16 -1.55
CA GLN A 92 -12.21 20.19 -1.49
C GLN A 92 -12.97 20.42 -2.80
N PRO A 93 -12.34 20.44 -4.00
CA PRO A 93 -13.09 20.63 -5.24
C PRO A 93 -14.18 19.57 -5.47
N LEU A 94 -14.02 18.35 -4.93
CA LEU A 94 -15.04 17.30 -5.05
C LEU A 94 -16.30 17.62 -4.22
N THR A 95 -16.21 18.50 -3.23
CA THR A 95 -17.34 18.97 -2.42
C THR A 95 -18.25 19.96 -3.15
N LEU A 96 -17.87 20.40 -4.36
CA LEU A 96 -18.69 21.28 -5.19
C LEU A 96 -19.85 20.55 -5.87
N VAL A 97 -19.87 19.21 -5.80
CA VAL A 97 -20.93 18.36 -6.34
C VAL A 97 -21.44 17.42 -5.24
N THR A 98 -22.61 16.83 -5.47
CA THR A 98 -23.21 15.85 -4.55
C THR A 98 -22.30 14.63 -4.37
N PHE A 99 -22.45 13.93 -3.25
CA PHE A 99 -21.62 12.76 -2.93
C PHE A 99 -21.64 11.67 -4.04
N PRO A 100 -22.79 11.28 -4.62
CA PRO A 100 -22.82 10.31 -5.72
C PRO A 100 -22.00 10.75 -6.95
N ALA A 101 -22.09 12.03 -7.32
CA ALA A 101 -21.33 12.58 -8.44
C ALA A 101 -19.83 12.60 -8.13
N ALA A 102 -19.46 13.04 -6.92
CA ALA A 102 -18.08 13.03 -6.45
C ALA A 102 -17.48 11.62 -6.43
N ALA A 103 -18.27 10.61 -6.02
CA ALA A 103 -17.84 9.21 -5.98
C ALA A 103 -17.57 8.65 -7.38
N TRP A 104 -18.39 8.99 -8.38
CA TRP A 104 -18.11 8.66 -9.78
C TRP A 104 -16.88 9.36 -10.32
N ILE A 105 -16.72 10.66 -10.05
CA ILE A 105 -15.54 11.42 -10.46
C ILE A 105 -14.28 10.79 -9.85
N TRP A 106 -14.32 10.45 -8.56
CA TRP A 106 -13.24 9.77 -7.86
C TRP A 106 -12.89 8.41 -8.49
N LEU A 107 -13.90 7.60 -8.81
CA LEU A 107 -13.70 6.31 -9.47
C LEU A 107 -13.06 6.49 -10.85
N CYS A 108 -13.55 7.42 -11.66
CA CYS A 108 -12.99 7.74 -12.98
C CYS A 108 -11.52 8.20 -12.89
N PHE A 109 -11.17 9.04 -11.91
CA PHE A 109 -9.78 9.43 -11.67
C PHE A 109 -8.90 8.23 -11.33
N ASN A 110 -9.36 7.33 -10.46
CA ASN A 110 -8.61 6.13 -10.11
C ASN A 110 -8.46 5.18 -11.30
N LEU A 111 -9.49 5.02 -12.13
CA LEU A 111 -9.42 4.20 -13.34
C LEU A 111 -8.44 4.78 -14.38
N ALA A 112 -8.49 6.09 -14.62
CA ALA A 112 -7.52 6.76 -15.49
C ALA A 112 -6.08 6.59 -14.97
N LEU A 113 -5.89 6.71 -13.66
CA LEU A 113 -4.60 6.48 -13.02
C LEU A 113 -4.14 5.02 -13.14
N LEU A 114 -5.05 4.05 -13.08
CA LEU A 114 -4.76 2.64 -13.31
C LEU A 114 -4.32 2.34 -14.74
N VAL A 115 -4.88 3.03 -15.74
CA VAL A 115 -4.40 2.94 -17.13
C VAL A 115 -2.94 3.41 -17.21
N TRP A 116 -2.62 4.55 -16.59
CA TRP A 116 -1.25 5.05 -16.51
C TRP A 116 -0.33 4.06 -15.78
N ILE A 117 -0.72 3.60 -14.58
CA ILE A 117 0.01 2.59 -13.79
C ILE A 117 0.28 1.35 -14.62
N THR A 118 -0.71 0.84 -15.35
CA THR A 118 -0.57 -0.34 -16.20
C THR A 118 0.49 -0.13 -17.29
N GLY A 119 0.45 1.02 -17.97
CA GLY A 119 1.48 1.37 -18.96
C GLY A 119 2.88 1.45 -18.34
N ARG A 120 3.01 2.00 -17.13
CA ARG A 120 4.27 2.06 -16.39
C ARG A 120 4.77 0.67 -15.99
N LEU A 121 3.89 -0.17 -15.45
CA LEU A 121 4.21 -1.55 -15.07
C LEU A 121 4.63 -2.38 -16.28
N ALA A 122 3.97 -2.21 -17.43
CA ALA A 122 4.35 -2.88 -18.67
C ALA A 122 5.76 -2.49 -19.12
N GLN A 123 6.12 -1.20 -19.04
CA GLN A 123 7.48 -0.74 -19.34
C GLN A 123 8.50 -1.37 -18.38
N THR A 124 8.23 -1.36 -17.07
CA THR A 124 9.11 -1.97 -16.06
C THR A 124 9.25 -3.48 -16.27
N ALA A 125 8.16 -4.16 -16.68
CA ALA A 125 8.14 -5.59 -16.99
C ALA A 125 8.66 -5.94 -18.40
N GLN A 126 9.06 -4.95 -19.21
CA GLN A 126 9.48 -5.10 -20.60
C GLN A 126 8.44 -5.79 -21.50
N LEU A 127 7.17 -5.48 -21.27
CA LEU A 127 6.03 -5.99 -22.02
C LEU A 127 5.60 -4.98 -23.09
N THR A 128 5.41 -5.46 -24.32
CA THR A 128 4.97 -4.65 -25.47
C THR A 128 3.73 -5.23 -26.14
N GLY A 129 3.03 -4.38 -26.92
CA GLY A 129 1.84 -4.74 -27.70
C GLY A 129 0.52 -4.40 -27.00
N GLY A 130 -0.46 -3.93 -27.78
CA GLY A 130 -1.77 -3.48 -27.28
C GLY A 130 -2.56 -4.57 -26.55
N TRP A 131 -2.57 -5.80 -27.09
CA TRP A 131 -3.23 -6.93 -26.42
C TRP A 131 -2.59 -7.26 -25.07
N THR A 132 -1.26 -7.22 -24.98
CA THR A 132 -0.54 -7.45 -23.71
C THR A 132 -0.92 -6.40 -22.67
N LEU A 133 -1.03 -5.13 -23.08
CA LEU A 133 -1.46 -4.04 -22.21
C LEU A 133 -2.90 -4.22 -21.75
N LEU A 134 -3.81 -4.64 -22.64
CA LEU A 134 -5.20 -4.91 -22.29
C LEU A 134 -5.33 -6.05 -21.26
N VAL A 135 -4.60 -7.16 -21.48
CA VAL A 135 -4.58 -8.28 -20.53
C VAL A 135 -3.96 -7.85 -19.20
N LEU A 136 -2.85 -7.10 -19.23
CA LEU A 136 -2.23 -6.60 -18.01
C LEU A 136 -3.16 -5.64 -17.26
N PHE A 137 -3.89 -4.77 -17.97
CA PHE A 137 -4.89 -3.90 -17.35
C PHE A 137 -5.96 -4.71 -16.65
N GLY A 138 -6.48 -5.78 -17.29
CA GLY A 138 -7.43 -6.70 -16.66
C GLY A 138 -6.86 -7.35 -15.39
N VAL A 139 -5.60 -7.78 -15.42
CA VAL A 139 -4.90 -8.34 -14.24
C VAL A 139 -4.73 -7.30 -13.14
N VAL A 140 -4.32 -6.07 -13.47
CA VAL A 140 -4.14 -4.97 -12.51
C VAL A 140 -5.48 -4.54 -11.91
N LEU A 141 -6.52 -4.40 -12.73
CA LEU A 141 -7.86 -4.00 -12.32
C LEU A 141 -8.47 -5.02 -11.35
N THR A 142 -8.35 -6.31 -11.67
CA THR A 142 -8.89 -7.40 -10.85
C THR A 142 -8.00 -7.77 -9.67
N PHE A 143 -6.75 -7.29 -9.62
CA PHE A 143 -5.85 -7.54 -8.50
C PHE A 143 -6.52 -7.10 -7.19
N GLY A 144 -6.71 -8.06 -6.27
CA GLY A 144 -7.56 -7.90 -5.09
C GLY A 144 -7.32 -6.62 -4.28
N PRO A 145 -6.06 -6.20 -4.02
CA PRO A 145 -5.76 -4.91 -3.39
C PRO A 145 -6.25 -3.69 -4.19
N VAL A 146 -6.11 -3.70 -5.52
CA VAL A 146 -6.61 -2.62 -6.41
C VAL A 146 -8.13 -2.60 -6.38
N MET A 147 -8.77 -3.75 -6.60
CA MET A 147 -10.23 -3.82 -6.60
C MET A 147 -10.81 -3.43 -5.23
N LEU A 148 -10.18 -3.87 -4.13
CA LEU A 148 -10.55 -3.41 -2.80
C LEU A 148 -10.46 -1.88 -2.68
N THR A 149 -9.37 -1.29 -3.20
CA THR A 149 -9.16 0.16 -3.21
C THR A 149 -10.26 0.88 -3.96
N LEU A 150 -10.66 0.40 -5.14
CA LEU A 150 -11.77 0.96 -5.91
C LEU A 150 -13.11 0.85 -5.17
N THR A 151 -13.39 -0.32 -4.57
CA THR A 151 -14.68 -0.58 -3.90
C THR A 151 -14.85 0.23 -2.62
N LEU A 152 -13.77 0.52 -1.91
CA LEU A 152 -13.80 1.35 -0.71
C LEU A 152 -13.59 2.83 -1.02
N GLY A 153 -13.01 3.16 -2.16
CA GLY A 153 -12.62 4.52 -2.53
C GLY A 153 -11.32 4.99 -1.86
N GLN A 154 -10.42 4.06 -1.54
CA GLN A 154 -9.14 4.30 -0.86
C GLN A 154 -8.10 4.99 -1.74
N SER A 155 -7.04 5.53 -1.12
CA SER A 155 -5.98 6.28 -1.80
C SER A 155 -4.78 5.44 -2.31
N SER A 156 -4.82 4.11 -2.18
CA SER A 156 -3.65 3.25 -2.48
C SER A 156 -3.24 3.20 -3.95
N ILE A 157 -4.15 3.48 -4.88
CA ILE A 157 -3.82 3.60 -6.31
C ILE A 157 -2.91 4.82 -6.53
N TRP A 158 -3.16 5.93 -5.82
CA TRP A 158 -2.29 7.10 -5.81
C TRP A 158 -0.90 6.75 -5.26
N LEU A 159 -0.83 5.99 -4.16
CA LEU A 159 0.43 5.50 -3.62
C LEU A 159 1.22 4.66 -4.63
N THR A 160 0.56 3.74 -5.33
CA THR A 160 1.21 2.96 -6.39
C THR A 160 1.71 3.86 -7.51
N ALA A 161 0.92 4.83 -7.95
CA ALA A 161 1.34 5.75 -8.99
C ALA A 161 2.57 6.57 -8.59
N LEU A 162 2.56 7.14 -7.38
CA LEU A 162 3.66 7.92 -6.82
C LEU A 162 4.90 7.06 -6.60
N SER A 163 4.76 5.80 -6.21
CA SER A 163 5.89 4.87 -6.09
C SER A 163 6.57 4.61 -7.43
N LEU A 164 5.79 4.36 -8.50
CA LEU A 164 6.31 4.13 -9.86
C LEU A 164 6.98 5.38 -10.43
N TRP A 165 6.42 6.55 -10.11
CA TRP A 165 6.98 7.82 -10.52
C TRP A 165 8.32 8.11 -9.83
N LEU A 166 8.35 8.06 -8.49
CA LEU A 166 9.55 8.27 -7.68
C LEU A 166 10.64 7.24 -8.02
N GLY A 167 10.28 5.96 -8.16
CA GLY A 167 11.22 4.89 -8.51
C GLY A 167 11.95 5.14 -9.83
N ARG A 168 11.22 5.46 -10.91
CA ARG A 168 11.84 5.76 -12.21
C ARG A 168 12.71 7.02 -12.14
N ARG A 169 12.26 8.04 -11.42
CA ARG A 169 12.98 9.31 -11.27
C ARG A 169 14.30 9.12 -10.53
N LEU A 170 14.32 8.35 -9.46
CA LEU A 170 15.53 8.02 -8.71
C LEU A 170 16.58 7.27 -9.57
N ALA A 171 16.15 6.46 -10.53
CA ALA A 171 17.03 5.80 -11.50
C ALA A 171 17.59 6.76 -12.57
N GLN A 172 16.80 7.71 -13.06
CA GLN A 172 17.21 8.64 -14.12
C GLN A 172 18.14 9.76 -13.64
N THR A 173 17.93 10.26 -12.43
CA THR A 173 18.59 11.47 -11.87
C THR A 173 20.05 11.29 -11.46
N GLN A 174 20.63 10.11 -11.63
CA GLN A 174 22.08 9.90 -11.44
C GLN A 174 22.86 9.89 -12.76
N LEU A 175 22.17 9.67 -13.89
CA LEU A 175 22.79 9.66 -15.21
C LEU A 175 22.90 11.08 -15.82
N SER A 176 22.07 12.01 -15.34
CA SER A 176 22.17 13.43 -15.69
C SER A 176 22.57 14.24 -14.46
N ALA A 177 23.64 15.03 -14.57
CA ALA A 177 24.08 15.96 -13.54
C ALA A 177 22.88 16.76 -12.99
N SER A 178 22.72 16.73 -11.68
CA SER A 178 21.52 17.12 -10.95
C SER A 178 21.07 18.56 -11.21
N SER A 179 19.94 18.74 -11.91
CA SER A 179 19.22 20.02 -11.97
C SER A 179 18.38 20.22 -10.70
N GLU A 180 18.33 21.43 -10.16
CA GLU A 180 17.49 21.80 -9.00
C GLU A 180 16.01 21.48 -9.19
N ARG A 181 15.51 21.54 -10.44
CA ARG A 181 14.14 21.13 -10.80
C ARG A 181 13.86 19.67 -10.45
N SER A 182 14.89 18.83 -10.47
CA SER A 182 14.76 17.42 -10.12
C SER A 182 14.35 17.23 -8.65
N THR A 183 14.97 18.00 -7.76
CA THR A 183 14.78 17.90 -6.32
C THR A 183 13.37 18.32 -5.91
N VAL A 184 12.86 19.43 -6.49
CA VAL A 184 11.51 19.93 -6.21
C VAL A 184 10.44 18.91 -6.57
N ILE A 185 10.59 18.26 -7.72
CA ILE A 185 9.64 17.28 -8.23
C ILE A 185 9.60 16.04 -7.33
N ASP A 186 10.77 15.54 -6.90
CA ASP A 186 10.86 14.38 -6.01
C ASP A 186 10.22 14.68 -4.63
N ILE A 187 10.37 15.91 -4.14
CA ILE A 187 9.74 16.41 -2.91
C ILE A 187 8.22 16.42 -3.05
N ILE A 188 7.69 16.98 -4.14
CA ILE A 188 6.24 17.01 -4.41
C ILE A 188 5.67 15.58 -4.41
N GLY A 189 6.37 14.62 -5.01
CA GLY A 189 5.93 13.22 -5.03
C GLY A 189 5.87 12.57 -3.69
N TRP A 190 6.91 12.80 -2.88
CA TRP A 190 6.96 12.25 -1.54
C TRP A 190 5.90 12.90 -0.63
N ILE A 191 5.71 14.22 -0.70
CA ILE A 191 4.64 14.92 0.01
C ILE A 191 3.27 14.41 -0.43
N GLY A 192 3.05 14.22 -1.73
CA GLY A 192 1.82 13.62 -2.24
C GLY A 192 1.57 12.23 -1.66
N ALA A 193 2.63 11.41 -1.52
CA ALA A 193 2.51 10.07 -0.95
C ALA A 193 2.16 10.13 0.54
N VAL A 194 2.89 10.93 1.32
CA VAL A 194 2.64 11.15 2.76
C VAL A 194 1.27 11.77 3.02
N SER A 195 0.80 12.63 2.12
CA SER A 195 -0.53 13.22 2.17
C SER A 195 -1.59 12.12 2.09
N THR A 196 -1.46 11.22 1.11
CA THR A 196 -2.44 10.15 0.90
C THR A 196 -2.53 9.19 2.09
N LYS A 197 -1.40 8.88 2.75
CA LYS A 197 -1.25 8.03 3.94
C LYS A 197 0.04 8.37 4.67
N LEU A 198 0.14 8.13 5.98
CA LEU A 198 1.39 8.37 6.72
C LEU A 198 2.51 7.35 6.43
N PHE A 199 2.17 6.14 5.98
CA PHE A 199 3.13 5.06 5.72
C PHE A 199 4.37 5.47 4.86
N PRO A 200 4.23 6.24 3.76
CA PRO A 200 5.35 6.71 2.94
C PRO A 200 6.33 7.66 3.63
N VAL A 201 6.09 8.09 4.88
CA VAL A 201 7.12 8.83 5.65
C VAL A 201 8.42 8.04 5.67
N LEU A 202 8.34 6.71 5.78
CA LEU A 202 9.50 5.81 5.73
C LEU A 202 10.21 5.80 4.38
N TRP A 203 9.53 6.15 3.28
CA TRP A 203 10.17 6.22 1.96
C TRP A 203 11.26 7.30 1.94
N GLY A 204 11.18 8.29 2.84
CA GLY A 204 12.23 9.29 3.05
C GLY A 204 13.57 8.67 3.44
N ALA A 205 13.59 7.56 4.19
CA ALA A 205 14.82 6.82 4.45
C ALA A 205 15.39 6.18 3.17
N GLY A 206 14.57 5.92 2.15
CA GLY A 206 15.06 5.55 0.82
C GLY A 206 15.98 6.63 0.21
N PHE A 207 15.69 7.92 0.44
CA PHE A 207 16.59 9.01 0.05
C PHE A 207 17.92 8.95 0.80
N VAL A 208 17.91 8.66 2.11
CA VAL A 208 19.14 8.46 2.91
C VAL A 208 19.98 7.31 2.36
N VAL A 209 19.34 6.17 2.12
CA VAL A 209 20.02 4.95 1.69
C VAL A 209 20.61 5.12 0.29
N LEU A 210 19.93 5.87 -0.58
CA LEU A 210 20.42 6.25 -1.91
C LEU A 210 21.31 7.51 -1.91
N GLN A 211 21.70 8.02 -0.73
CA GLN A 211 22.57 9.19 -0.53
C GLN A 211 22.05 10.49 -1.19
N ARG A 212 20.73 10.63 -1.33
CA ARG A 212 20.03 11.79 -1.89
C ARG A 212 19.73 12.83 -0.80
N TRP A 213 20.76 13.29 -0.11
CA TRP A 213 20.62 14.22 1.02
C TRP A 213 19.88 15.51 0.68
N ARG A 214 20.07 16.07 -0.52
CA ARG A 214 19.33 17.27 -0.96
C ARG A 214 17.83 17.03 -1.05
N SER A 215 17.40 15.90 -1.62
CA SER A 215 15.99 15.52 -1.69
C SER A 215 15.41 15.23 -0.31
N LEU A 216 16.20 14.60 0.59
CA LEU A 216 15.79 14.39 1.97
C LEU A 216 15.56 15.72 2.69
N TRP A 217 16.55 16.62 2.72
CA TRP A 217 16.43 17.88 3.43
C TRP A 217 15.34 18.77 2.83
N GLY A 218 15.20 18.78 1.51
CA GLY A 218 14.09 19.47 0.87
C GLY A 218 12.73 18.86 1.22
N ALA A 219 12.63 17.54 1.34
CA ALA A 219 11.41 16.85 1.76
C ALA A 219 11.06 17.17 3.22
N VAL A 220 12.06 17.18 4.11
CA VAL A 220 11.90 17.58 5.52
C VAL A 220 11.48 19.05 5.62
N ALA A 221 12.20 19.96 4.94
CA ALA A 221 11.89 21.38 4.95
C ALA A 221 10.48 21.66 4.41
N ALA A 222 10.10 20.98 3.32
CA ALA A 222 8.76 21.13 2.76
C ALA A 222 7.69 20.53 3.68
N ALA A 223 7.90 19.35 4.28
CA ALA A 223 6.97 18.81 5.27
C ALA A 223 6.77 19.75 6.46
N LEU A 224 7.87 20.29 7.01
CA LEU A 224 7.81 21.27 8.10
C LEU A 224 7.09 22.55 7.69
N ALA A 225 7.40 23.08 6.49
CA ALA A 225 6.71 24.24 5.95
C ALA A 225 5.21 23.97 5.76
N PHE A 226 4.84 22.80 5.25
CA PHE A 226 3.45 22.40 5.07
C PHE A 226 2.72 22.24 6.40
N VAL A 227 3.34 21.58 7.40
CA VAL A 227 2.79 21.49 8.76
C VAL A 227 2.64 22.89 9.36
N GLY A 228 3.63 23.77 9.17
CA GLY A 228 3.59 25.16 9.61
C GLY A 228 2.42 25.94 8.98
N VAL A 229 2.25 25.87 7.67
CA VAL A 229 1.11 26.47 6.95
C VAL A 229 -0.21 25.91 7.49
N HIS A 230 -0.31 24.59 7.68
CA HIS A 230 -1.52 23.97 8.20
C HIS A 230 -1.82 24.37 9.66
N LEU A 231 -0.78 24.55 10.49
CA LEU A 231 -0.93 25.10 11.84
C LEU A 231 -1.35 26.57 11.84
N LEU A 232 -0.97 27.36 10.83
CA LEU A 232 -1.37 28.76 10.71
C LEU A 232 -2.84 28.89 10.29
N PHE A 233 -3.30 28.09 9.33
CA PHE A 233 -4.65 28.21 8.78
C PHE A 233 -5.69 27.27 9.40
N LEU A 234 -5.25 26.12 9.92
CA LEU A 234 -6.09 25.05 10.45
C LEU A 234 -5.50 24.51 11.76
N ARG A 235 -5.17 25.44 12.67
CA ARG A 235 -4.48 25.18 13.95
C ARG A 235 -5.14 24.06 14.75
N GLN A 236 -6.43 24.21 15.03
CA GLN A 236 -7.16 23.29 15.91
C GLN A 236 -7.18 21.87 15.33
N THR A 237 -7.56 21.74 14.05
CA THR A 237 -7.55 20.47 13.33
C THR A 237 -6.18 19.77 13.36
N THR A 238 -5.11 20.54 13.13
CA THR A 238 -3.75 20.00 13.10
C THR A 238 -3.28 19.57 14.48
N LEU A 239 -3.62 20.33 15.54
CA LEU A 239 -3.31 19.95 16.91
C LEU A 239 -4.05 18.69 17.33
N VAL A 240 -5.38 18.64 17.15
CA VAL A 240 -6.19 17.45 17.46
C VAL A 240 -5.65 16.20 16.75
N TYR A 241 -5.25 16.34 15.48
CA TYR A 241 -4.64 15.24 14.74
C TYR A 241 -3.35 14.71 15.41
N LEU A 242 -2.45 15.62 15.78
CA LEU A 242 -1.12 15.27 16.28
C LEU A 242 -1.14 14.81 17.76
N THR A 243 -1.95 15.43 18.60
CA THR A 243 -1.92 15.22 20.06
C THR A 243 -2.95 14.22 20.57
N GLU A 244 -4.05 14.01 19.85
CA GLU A 244 -5.15 13.16 20.30
C GLU A 244 -5.37 11.98 19.35
N PHE A 245 -5.61 12.28 18.07
CA PHE A 245 -6.00 11.27 17.09
C PHE A 245 -4.86 10.29 16.80
N LEU A 246 -3.71 10.76 16.34
CA LEU A 246 -2.60 9.91 15.94
C LEU A 246 -2.12 9.00 17.09
N PRO A 247 -1.89 9.52 18.33
CA PRO A 247 -1.54 8.67 19.47
C PRO A 247 -2.60 7.62 19.79
N SER A 248 -3.88 7.98 19.79
CA SER A 248 -4.99 7.05 20.02
C SER A 248 -5.03 5.94 18.97
N ARG A 249 -4.85 6.28 17.68
CA ARG A 249 -4.78 5.28 16.60
C ARG A 249 -3.56 4.37 16.77
N THR A 250 -2.39 4.93 17.08
CA THR A 250 -1.19 4.13 17.36
C THR A 250 -1.42 3.15 18.51
N GLN A 251 -2.09 3.59 19.59
CA GLN A 251 -2.44 2.73 20.70
C GLN A 251 -3.36 1.57 20.26
N VAL A 252 -4.45 1.87 19.56
CA VAL A 252 -5.39 0.85 19.04
C VAL A 252 -4.69 -0.19 18.17
N PHE A 253 -3.79 0.23 17.28
CA PHE A 253 -3.01 -0.70 16.45
C PHE A 253 -1.95 -1.48 17.22
N SER A 254 -1.40 -0.91 18.29
CA SER A 254 -0.40 -1.59 19.13
C SER A 254 -1.00 -2.65 20.07
N THR A 255 -2.29 -2.52 20.42
CA THR A 255 -2.97 -3.39 21.39
C THR A 255 -3.69 -4.60 20.76
N GLY A 256 -3.83 -4.65 19.43
CA GLY A 256 -4.62 -5.70 18.77
C GLY A 256 -3.97 -6.24 17.50
N ALA A 257 -3.79 -7.56 17.42
CA ALA A 257 -3.42 -8.24 16.18
C ALA A 257 -4.66 -8.53 15.33
N PHE A 258 -5.13 -7.52 14.58
CA PHE A 258 -6.30 -7.66 13.70
C PHE A 258 -6.07 -8.75 12.65
N VAL A 259 -7.14 -9.45 12.25
CA VAL A 259 -7.09 -10.51 11.21
C VAL A 259 -6.66 -9.99 9.84
N ASP A 260 -6.96 -8.71 9.57
CA ASP A 260 -6.59 -8.03 8.34
C ASP A 260 -5.18 -7.46 8.35
N ASP A 261 -4.53 -7.36 9.51
CA ASP A 261 -3.18 -6.82 9.60
C ASP A 261 -2.14 -7.83 9.04
N GLN A 262 -1.41 -7.41 8.02
CA GLN A 262 -0.41 -8.24 7.35
C GLN A 262 1.02 -7.90 7.77
N SER A 263 1.20 -7.10 8.84
CA SER A 263 2.51 -6.85 9.44
C SER A 263 3.13 -8.11 10.05
N LEU A 264 4.46 -8.14 10.13
CA LEU A 264 5.19 -9.28 10.70
C LEU A 264 4.80 -9.51 12.16
N LEU A 265 4.72 -8.45 12.95
CA LEU A 265 4.39 -8.54 14.38
C LEU A 265 2.96 -9.02 14.61
N ALA A 266 1.99 -8.56 13.82
CA ALA A 266 0.62 -9.03 13.93
C ALA A 266 0.49 -10.50 13.53
N TRP A 267 1.15 -10.92 12.45
CA TRP A 267 1.16 -12.33 12.06
C TRP A 267 1.84 -13.24 13.10
N LEU A 268 3.01 -12.84 13.62
CA LEU A 268 3.68 -13.58 14.69
C LEU A 268 2.79 -13.68 15.94
N SER A 269 2.11 -12.61 16.31
CA SER A 269 1.16 -12.61 17.44
C SER A 269 0.02 -13.60 17.20
N ARG A 270 -0.56 -13.66 16.00
CA ARG A 270 -1.63 -14.62 15.65
C ARG A 270 -1.16 -16.08 15.62
N MET A 271 0.12 -16.32 15.40
CA MET A 271 0.71 -17.67 15.45
C MET A 271 1.01 -18.14 16.88
N THR A 272 1.19 -17.20 17.82
CA THR A 272 1.81 -17.47 19.13
C THR A 272 0.98 -17.10 20.34
N GLN A 273 -0.04 -16.26 20.15
CA GLN A 273 -0.98 -15.85 21.19
C GLN A 273 -2.37 -16.41 20.92
N PRO A 274 -3.14 -16.75 21.97
CA PRO A 274 -4.57 -16.94 21.82
C PRO A 274 -5.23 -15.61 21.41
N ALA A 275 -6.16 -15.68 20.46
CA ALA A 275 -6.89 -14.51 20.01
C ALA A 275 -8.37 -14.85 19.77
N LEU A 276 -9.26 -14.03 20.31
CA LEU A 276 -10.65 -14.01 19.88
C LEU A 276 -10.74 -13.02 18.71
N VAL A 277 -11.08 -13.55 17.53
CA VAL A 277 -11.14 -12.77 16.30
C VAL A 277 -12.57 -12.74 15.82
N THR A 278 -13.12 -11.54 15.63
CA THR A 278 -14.41 -11.37 14.96
C THR A 278 -14.19 -11.23 13.46
N VAL A 279 -14.78 -12.12 12.68
CA VAL A 279 -14.71 -12.11 11.22
C VAL A 279 -16.10 -11.97 10.63
N SER A 280 -16.24 -11.17 9.58
CA SER A 280 -17.47 -11.13 8.80
C SER A 280 -17.70 -12.46 8.08
N GLY A 281 -18.94 -12.95 8.15
CA GLY A 281 -19.45 -14.13 7.43
C GLY A 281 -19.60 -13.88 5.93
N VAL A 282 -20.46 -14.66 5.27
CA VAL A 282 -20.79 -14.47 3.85
C VAL A 282 -21.50 -13.13 3.64
N SER A 283 -22.30 -12.68 4.62
CA SER A 283 -22.79 -11.31 4.73
C SER A 283 -21.87 -10.45 5.60
N ALA A 284 -21.66 -9.19 5.21
CA ALA A 284 -20.90 -8.22 6.00
C ALA A 284 -21.55 -7.90 7.37
N THR A 285 -22.86 -8.12 7.49
CA THR A 285 -23.64 -7.92 8.73
C THR A 285 -23.56 -9.10 9.68
N GLU A 286 -23.18 -10.28 9.19
CA GLU A 286 -22.99 -11.47 9.99
C GLU A 286 -21.58 -11.45 10.57
N GLN A 287 -21.46 -11.40 11.90
CA GLN A 287 -20.17 -11.44 12.58
C GLN A 287 -20.03 -12.74 13.35
N THR A 288 -18.99 -13.50 13.01
CA THR A 288 -18.67 -14.77 13.66
C THR A 288 -17.43 -14.57 14.51
N ALA A 289 -17.54 -14.88 15.80
CA ALA A 289 -16.40 -14.93 16.70
C ALA A 289 -15.68 -16.27 16.55
N VAL A 290 -14.39 -16.22 16.21
CA VAL A 290 -13.53 -17.39 16.05
C VAL A 290 -12.41 -17.31 17.08
N ILE A 291 -12.20 -18.40 17.83
CA ILE A 291 -11.08 -18.52 18.76
C ILE A 291 -9.89 -19.14 18.02
N TRP A 292 -8.80 -18.37 17.90
CA TRP A 292 -7.53 -18.88 17.39
C TRP A 292 -6.67 -19.37 18.54
N GLN A 293 -6.36 -20.66 18.50
CA GLN A 293 -5.43 -21.30 19.43
C GLN A 293 -4.03 -21.28 18.81
N PRO A 294 -3.00 -20.77 19.49
CA PRO A 294 -1.68 -20.65 18.88
C PRO A 294 -1.06 -22.02 18.61
N ALA A 295 -0.21 -22.11 17.59
CA ALA A 295 0.59 -23.31 17.34
C ALA A 295 1.61 -23.54 18.47
N LEU A 296 2.13 -22.43 19.00
CA LEU A 296 3.17 -22.36 20.02
C LEU A 296 2.80 -21.25 20.99
N ALA A 297 2.57 -21.56 22.26
CA ALA A 297 2.34 -20.54 23.28
C ALA A 297 3.68 -19.87 23.64
N ILE A 298 3.95 -18.72 23.05
CA ILE A 298 5.17 -17.92 23.33
C ILE A 298 4.74 -16.63 24.02
N PRO A 299 5.43 -16.13 25.07
CA PRO A 299 5.06 -14.86 25.70
C PRO A 299 5.14 -13.66 24.74
N ALA A 300 4.17 -12.75 24.80
CA ALA A 300 4.11 -11.57 23.93
C ALA A 300 5.39 -10.72 23.91
N PRO A 301 6.09 -10.47 25.05
CA PRO A 301 7.36 -9.74 25.04
C PRO A 301 8.44 -10.43 24.20
N VAL A 302 8.51 -11.76 24.23
CA VAL A 302 9.46 -12.54 23.42
C VAL A 302 9.13 -12.40 21.94
N VAL A 303 7.85 -12.48 21.58
CA VAL A 303 7.37 -12.29 20.20
C VAL A 303 7.74 -10.90 19.68
N GLN A 304 7.56 -9.86 20.50
CA GLN A 304 7.94 -8.49 20.14
C GLN A 304 9.45 -8.35 19.93
N ILE A 305 10.27 -8.85 20.86
CA ILE A 305 11.75 -8.80 20.74
C ILE A 305 12.22 -9.53 19.49
N VAL A 306 11.73 -10.76 19.26
CA VAL A 306 12.10 -11.56 18.09
C VAL A 306 11.64 -10.88 16.80
N GLY A 307 10.39 -10.40 16.76
CA GLY A 307 9.84 -9.74 15.57
C GLY A 307 10.59 -8.45 15.23
N VAL A 308 10.87 -7.60 16.21
CA VAL A 308 11.68 -6.38 16.03
C VAL A 308 13.12 -6.73 15.62
N GLY A 309 13.72 -7.76 16.23
CA GLY A 309 15.04 -8.25 15.86
C GLY A 309 15.11 -8.71 14.40
N VAL A 310 14.12 -9.47 13.93
CA VAL A 310 13.99 -9.90 12.53
C VAL A 310 13.85 -8.68 11.61
N LEU A 311 13.00 -7.71 11.96
CA LEU A 311 12.82 -6.47 11.19
C LEU A 311 14.12 -5.67 11.09
N ALA A 312 14.87 -5.56 12.19
CA ALA A 312 16.16 -4.87 12.20
C ALA A 312 17.19 -5.56 11.30
N LEU A 313 17.33 -6.89 11.40
CA LEU A 313 18.24 -7.68 10.56
C LEU A 313 17.88 -7.57 9.07
N LEU A 314 16.59 -7.68 8.74
CA LEU A 314 16.11 -7.49 7.37
C LEU A 314 16.36 -6.06 6.88
N GLY A 315 16.14 -5.06 7.73
CA GLY A 315 16.40 -3.65 7.42
C GLY A 315 17.87 -3.41 7.09
N VAL A 316 18.80 -3.94 7.90
CA VAL A 316 20.25 -3.86 7.64
C VAL A 316 20.59 -4.53 6.30
N ALA A 317 20.06 -5.73 6.04
CA ALA A 317 20.31 -6.44 4.77
C ALA A 317 19.79 -5.66 3.54
N VAL A 318 18.61 -5.05 3.65
CA VAL A 318 18.01 -4.22 2.61
C VAL A 318 18.86 -2.96 2.38
N ILE A 319 19.21 -2.23 3.45
CA ILE A 319 20.05 -1.03 3.38
C ILE A 319 21.39 -1.35 2.71
N TYR A 320 22.04 -2.44 3.14
CA TYR A 320 23.30 -2.90 2.56
C TYR A 320 23.19 -3.19 1.07
N THR A 321 22.09 -3.85 0.66
CA THR A 321 21.84 -4.17 -0.75
C THR A 321 21.63 -2.92 -1.60
N ILE A 322 20.79 -2.01 -1.13
CA ILE A 322 20.48 -0.77 -1.84
C ILE A 322 21.74 0.11 -1.97
N ARG A 323 22.58 0.21 -0.92
CA ARG A 323 23.84 0.96 -0.99
C ARG A 323 24.84 0.41 -2.00
N ARG A 324 24.74 -0.87 -2.36
CA ARG A 324 25.59 -1.54 -3.37
C ARG A 324 24.91 -1.64 -4.74
N ALA A 325 23.71 -1.09 -4.89
CA ALA A 325 23.00 -1.05 -6.15
C ALA A 325 23.79 -0.22 -7.17
N ARG A 326 23.87 -0.72 -8.41
CA ARG A 326 24.27 0.12 -9.54
C ARG A 326 23.16 1.14 -9.85
N PRO A 327 23.47 2.32 -10.42
CA PRO A 327 22.47 3.33 -10.78
C PRO A 327 21.29 2.78 -11.59
N ALA A 328 21.58 1.88 -12.55
CA ALA A 328 20.56 1.22 -13.38
C ALA A 328 19.55 0.35 -12.59
N ALA A 329 19.87 -0.01 -11.34
CA ALA A 329 19.05 -0.82 -10.45
C ALA A 329 18.41 -0.01 -9.31
N HIS A 330 18.51 1.33 -9.34
CA HIS A 330 17.94 2.18 -8.28
C HIS A 330 16.42 2.15 -8.22
N GLU A 331 15.74 1.97 -9.35
CA GLU A 331 14.29 1.78 -9.39
C GLU A 331 13.89 0.51 -8.62
N SER A 332 14.55 -0.62 -8.90
CA SER A 332 14.31 -1.88 -8.16
C SER A 332 14.73 -1.80 -6.70
N ALA A 333 15.79 -1.06 -6.39
CA ALA A 333 16.27 -0.85 -5.03
C ALA A 333 15.26 -0.04 -4.19
N PHE A 334 14.62 0.97 -4.81
CA PHE A 334 13.56 1.74 -4.19
C PHE A 334 12.31 0.89 -3.94
N TYR A 335 11.91 0.04 -4.90
CA TYR A 335 10.79 -0.88 -4.67
C TYR A 335 11.10 -1.92 -3.58
N LEU A 336 12.35 -2.39 -3.47
CA LEU A 336 12.78 -3.23 -2.34
C LEU A 336 12.60 -2.52 -0.99
N TRP A 337 12.93 -1.23 -0.92
CA TRP A 337 12.71 -0.40 0.27
C TRP A 337 11.22 -0.28 0.61
N ILE A 338 10.38 0.00 -0.39
CA ILE A 338 8.92 0.10 -0.20
C ILE A 338 8.35 -1.22 0.31
N LEU A 339 8.77 -2.36 -0.25
CA LEU A 339 8.34 -3.68 0.21
C LEU A 339 8.78 -3.95 1.65
N PHE A 340 10.02 -3.59 2.01
CA PHE A 340 10.49 -3.70 3.39
C PHE A 340 9.63 -2.88 4.36
N CYS A 341 9.26 -1.66 3.97
CA CYS A 341 8.43 -0.79 4.79
C CYS A 341 7.08 -1.41 5.16
N LEU A 342 6.52 -2.31 4.32
CA LEU A 342 5.26 -2.99 4.61
C LEU A 342 5.37 -4.00 5.77
N LEU A 343 6.56 -4.51 6.09
CA LEU A 343 6.73 -5.51 7.15
C LEU A 343 6.49 -4.97 8.58
N PRO A 344 7.08 -3.83 9.00
CA PRO A 344 6.95 -3.35 10.37
C PRO A 344 5.62 -2.66 10.68
N PHE A 345 4.92 -2.10 9.70
CA PHE A 345 3.76 -1.27 9.99
C PHE A 345 2.48 -2.08 10.06
N PRO A 346 1.68 -1.90 11.13
CA PRO A 346 0.32 -2.44 11.16
C PRO A 346 -0.42 -1.82 9.99
N HIS A 347 -0.74 -2.67 9.02
CA HIS A 347 -1.59 -2.29 7.92
C HIS A 347 -2.71 -3.31 7.90
N THR A 348 -3.75 -2.99 8.68
CA THR A 348 -5.12 -3.50 8.51
C THR A 348 -5.62 -3.35 7.06
N GLU A 349 -4.90 -2.54 6.30
CA GLU A 349 -5.17 -2.09 4.97
C GLU A 349 -4.52 -3.02 3.94
N ARG A 350 -5.10 -4.21 3.70
CA ARG A 350 -4.72 -5.10 2.58
C ARG A 350 -4.64 -4.38 1.22
N TYR A 351 -5.21 -3.18 1.12
CA TYR A 351 -5.12 -2.30 -0.03
C TYR A 351 -3.73 -1.64 -0.22
N ASN A 352 -2.86 -1.54 0.79
CA ASN A 352 -1.46 -1.11 0.56
C ASN A 352 -0.65 -2.13 -0.25
N HIS A 353 -1.14 -3.37 -0.37
CA HIS A 353 -0.55 -4.37 -1.27
C HIS A 353 -0.69 -4.03 -2.76
N THR A 354 -1.34 -2.93 -3.15
CA THR A 354 -1.18 -2.37 -4.50
C THR A 354 0.29 -2.05 -4.80
N LEU A 355 1.11 -1.80 -3.78
CA LEU A 355 2.57 -1.60 -3.87
C LEU A 355 3.36 -2.88 -4.18
N LEU A 356 2.72 -4.05 -4.23
CA LEU A 356 3.35 -5.27 -4.72
C LEU A 356 3.54 -5.26 -6.24
N LEU A 357 2.69 -4.52 -6.97
CA LEU A 357 2.69 -4.49 -8.44
C LEU A 357 4.04 -4.03 -9.03
N PRO A 358 4.67 -2.92 -8.56
CA PRO A 358 6.02 -2.54 -9.01
C PRO A 358 7.06 -3.65 -8.81
N GLY A 359 7.05 -4.32 -7.67
CA GLY A 359 7.97 -5.43 -7.38
C GLY A 359 7.75 -6.65 -8.28
N MET A 360 6.49 -7.00 -8.55
CA MET A 360 6.13 -8.04 -9.52
C MET A 360 6.61 -7.71 -10.92
N ALA A 361 6.43 -6.46 -11.37
CA ALA A 361 6.87 -6.00 -12.68
C ALA A 361 8.40 -6.08 -12.84
N VAL A 362 9.16 -5.64 -11.83
CA VAL A 362 10.63 -5.78 -11.82
C VAL A 362 11.06 -7.24 -11.95
N LEU A 363 10.47 -8.13 -11.15
CA LEU A 363 10.81 -9.55 -11.21
C LEU A 363 10.41 -10.19 -12.53
N TRP A 364 9.29 -9.76 -13.12
CA TRP A 364 8.84 -10.28 -14.41
C TRP A 364 9.86 -10.02 -15.53
N ALA A 365 10.52 -8.86 -15.51
CA ALA A 365 11.57 -8.49 -16.48
C ALA A 365 12.86 -9.31 -16.34
N GLN A 366 13.08 -9.99 -15.22
CA GLN A 366 14.32 -10.72 -14.92
C GLN A 366 14.29 -12.18 -15.39
N GLY A 367 13.39 -12.51 -16.31
CA GLY A 367 13.30 -13.82 -16.92
C GLY A 367 12.65 -14.89 -16.03
N ALA A 368 12.98 -16.16 -16.28
CA ALA A 368 12.20 -17.29 -15.80
C ALA A 368 12.05 -17.40 -14.29
N ARG A 369 13.13 -17.14 -13.55
CA ARG A 369 13.13 -17.23 -12.08
C ARG A 369 12.31 -16.10 -11.47
N GLY A 370 12.51 -14.86 -11.92
CA GLY A 370 11.72 -13.73 -11.46
C GLY A 370 10.23 -13.87 -11.79
N GLN A 371 9.88 -14.38 -12.98
CA GLN A 371 8.50 -14.69 -13.34
C GLN A 371 7.83 -15.72 -12.40
N ARG A 372 8.57 -16.75 -11.94
CA ARG A 372 8.05 -17.70 -10.94
C ARG A 372 7.73 -17.01 -9.62
N MET A 373 8.62 -16.12 -9.18
CA MET A 373 8.47 -15.40 -7.91
C MET A 373 7.34 -14.37 -7.97
N ALA A 374 7.19 -13.66 -9.09
CA ALA A 374 6.07 -12.77 -9.34
C ALA A 374 4.73 -13.53 -9.36
N ALA A 375 4.66 -14.69 -10.05
CA ALA A 375 3.45 -15.52 -10.07
C ALA A 375 3.12 -16.10 -8.68
N ALA A 376 4.13 -16.54 -7.92
CA ALA A 376 3.94 -17.01 -6.55
C ALA A 376 3.44 -15.89 -5.63
N ALA A 377 4.02 -14.70 -5.70
CA ALA A 377 3.57 -13.54 -4.94
C ALA A 377 2.14 -13.11 -5.34
N TYR A 378 1.81 -13.17 -6.64
CA TYR A 378 0.45 -12.86 -7.13
C TYR A 378 -0.59 -13.84 -6.55
N PHE A 379 -0.26 -15.13 -6.52
CA PHE A 379 -1.09 -16.17 -5.91
C PHE A 379 -1.22 -15.99 -4.39
N LEU A 380 -0.12 -15.73 -3.67
CA LEU A 380 -0.12 -15.49 -2.23
C LEU A 380 -0.93 -14.25 -1.85
N ALA A 381 -0.82 -13.17 -2.65
CA ALA A 381 -1.67 -12.00 -2.50
C ALA A 381 -3.16 -12.34 -2.73
N ALA A 382 -3.47 -13.30 -3.61
CA ALA A 382 -4.83 -13.80 -3.81
C ALA A 382 -5.34 -14.57 -2.58
N LEU A 383 -4.53 -15.47 -2.02
CA LEU A 383 -4.87 -16.20 -0.79
C LEU A 383 -5.13 -15.28 0.40
N SER A 384 -4.44 -14.12 0.47
CA SER A 384 -4.72 -13.11 1.51
C SER A 384 -6.11 -12.47 1.41
N ARG A 385 -6.81 -12.61 0.27
CA ARG A 385 -8.20 -12.15 0.11
C ARG A 385 -9.19 -13.07 0.81
N LEU A 386 -8.77 -14.30 1.08
CA LEU A 386 -9.60 -15.35 1.65
C LEU A 386 -9.36 -15.53 3.15
N THR A 387 -8.63 -14.63 3.82
CA THR A 387 -8.30 -14.78 5.25
C THR A 387 -9.52 -14.89 6.17
N HIS A 388 -10.62 -14.19 5.89
CA HIS A 388 -11.85 -14.34 6.67
C HIS A 388 -12.48 -15.73 6.47
N LEU A 389 -12.43 -16.23 5.23
CA LEU A 389 -12.85 -17.59 4.93
C LEU A 389 -11.95 -18.59 5.66
N TRP A 390 -10.62 -18.45 5.56
CA TRP A 390 -9.66 -19.30 6.28
C TRP A 390 -9.90 -19.32 7.78
N ALA A 391 -10.23 -18.17 8.38
CA ALA A 391 -10.56 -18.09 9.79
C ALA A 391 -11.76 -18.94 10.17
N GLN A 392 -12.76 -19.07 9.29
CA GLN A 392 -14.00 -19.80 9.56
C GLN A 392 -13.90 -21.30 9.24
N ILE A 393 -13.21 -21.66 8.15
CA ILE A 393 -13.24 -23.03 7.63
C ILE A 393 -12.02 -23.88 7.99
N LEU A 394 -10.89 -23.26 8.37
CA LEU A 394 -9.68 -24.01 8.70
C LEU A 394 -9.46 -24.08 10.21
N PRO A 395 -9.00 -25.22 10.74
CA PRO A 395 -8.61 -25.31 12.12
C PRO A 395 -7.33 -24.49 12.37
N SER A 396 -7.14 -24.08 13.62
CA SER A 396 -5.84 -23.57 14.06
C SER A 396 -4.83 -24.73 14.09
N PRO A 397 -3.55 -24.54 13.68
CA PRO A 397 -2.89 -23.28 13.33
C PRO A 397 -2.91 -22.93 11.83
N LEU A 398 -3.59 -23.71 10.99
CA LEU A 398 -3.61 -23.49 9.54
C LEU A 398 -4.26 -22.16 9.17
N ALA A 399 -5.35 -21.78 9.85
CA ALA A 399 -5.98 -20.47 9.68
C ALA A 399 -5.00 -19.32 9.99
N SER A 400 -4.30 -19.38 11.13
CA SER A 400 -3.28 -18.40 11.53
C SER A 400 -2.13 -18.33 10.53
N LEU A 401 -1.65 -19.47 10.04
CA LEU A 401 -0.58 -19.54 9.04
C LEU A 401 -1.01 -18.86 7.73
N LEU A 402 -2.16 -19.23 7.18
CA LEU A 402 -2.65 -18.69 5.92
C LEU A 402 -3.10 -17.23 6.03
N SER A 403 -3.41 -16.75 7.24
CA SER A 403 -3.63 -15.32 7.52
C SER A 403 -2.41 -14.45 7.15
N GLY A 404 -1.21 -15.03 7.06
CA GLY A 404 0.03 -14.34 6.67
C GLY A 404 0.34 -14.37 5.17
N SER A 405 -0.58 -14.82 4.31
CA SER A 405 -0.29 -15.00 2.88
C SER A 405 0.11 -13.68 2.18
N GLY A 406 -0.43 -12.53 2.62
CA GLY A 406 -0.01 -11.22 2.12
C GLY A 406 1.43 -10.87 2.51
N LEU A 407 1.79 -11.10 3.78
CA LEU A 407 3.16 -11.00 4.28
C LEU A 407 4.12 -11.89 3.49
N PHE A 408 3.74 -13.14 3.21
CA PHE A 408 4.57 -14.04 2.42
C PHE A 408 4.75 -13.55 0.98
N ALA A 409 3.74 -12.93 0.38
CA ALA A 409 3.88 -12.29 -0.93
C ALA A 409 4.94 -11.18 -0.90
N VAL A 410 4.93 -10.33 0.14
CA VAL A 410 5.95 -9.29 0.34
C VAL A 410 7.34 -9.93 0.46
N CYS A 411 7.51 -10.94 1.31
CA CYS A 411 8.78 -11.64 1.52
C CYS A 411 9.31 -12.31 0.23
N VAL A 412 8.44 -12.96 -0.56
CA VAL A 412 8.81 -13.56 -1.85
C VAL A 412 9.32 -12.51 -2.83
N LEU A 413 8.65 -11.35 -2.92
CA LEU A 413 9.08 -10.26 -3.79
C LEU A 413 10.40 -9.65 -3.33
N MET A 414 10.54 -9.37 -2.03
CA MET A 414 11.79 -8.85 -1.45
C MET A 414 12.95 -9.80 -1.71
N TRP A 415 12.78 -11.08 -1.41
CA TRP A 415 13.79 -12.11 -1.66
C TRP A 415 14.17 -12.20 -3.14
N GLY A 416 13.17 -12.13 -4.02
CA GLY A 416 13.38 -12.15 -5.45
C GLY A 416 14.23 -10.98 -5.92
N ILE A 417 13.79 -9.76 -5.62
CA ILE A 417 14.51 -8.54 -5.99
C ILE A 417 15.93 -8.58 -5.41
N TRP A 418 16.08 -8.95 -4.13
CA TRP A 418 17.37 -9.08 -3.46
C TRP A 418 18.34 -10.04 -4.17
N ARG A 419 17.86 -11.24 -4.56
CA ARG A 419 18.69 -12.25 -5.24
C ARG A 419 19.09 -11.86 -6.65
N THR A 420 18.21 -11.16 -7.34
CA THR A 420 18.41 -10.74 -8.73
C THR A 420 19.09 -9.37 -8.84
N HIS A 421 19.30 -8.71 -7.71
CA HIS A 421 19.78 -7.33 -7.70
C HIS A 421 21.18 -7.27 -8.31
N PRO A 422 21.40 -6.46 -9.37
CA PRO A 422 22.74 -6.21 -9.87
C PRO A 422 23.56 -5.54 -8.77
N ARG A 423 24.63 -6.19 -8.32
CA ARG A 423 25.58 -5.64 -7.34
C ARG A 423 26.75 -5.00 -8.10
N ALA A 424 27.23 -3.86 -7.62
CA ALA A 424 28.53 -3.37 -8.08
C ALA A 424 29.61 -4.40 -7.69
N ASN A 425 30.36 -4.92 -8.68
CA ASN A 425 31.51 -5.77 -8.39
C ASN A 425 32.56 -4.93 -7.66
N THR A 426 33.19 -5.50 -6.63
CA THR A 426 34.28 -4.87 -5.89
C THR A 426 35.47 -4.49 -6.78
N GLN A 427 35.60 -5.11 -7.96
CA GLN A 427 36.61 -4.77 -8.97
C GLN A 427 36.36 -3.43 -9.69
N ASP A 428 35.10 -2.98 -9.84
CA ASP A 428 34.81 -1.67 -10.45
C ASP A 428 35.16 -0.49 -9.51
N ALA A 429 35.31 -0.76 -8.21
CA ALA A 429 35.68 0.24 -7.20
C ALA A 429 37.21 0.43 -7.12
N LEU A 430 38.00 -0.60 -7.44
CA LEU A 430 39.47 -0.54 -7.45
C LEU A 430 40.05 0.10 -8.72
N THR A 431 39.27 0.19 -9.80
CA THR A 431 39.66 0.87 -11.05
C THR A 431 39.26 2.35 -11.09
N ARG A 432 38.57 2.85 -10.05
CA ARG A 432 38.11 4.25 -9.93
C ARG A 432 38.61 4.97 -8.67
N ALA A 433 39.68 4.47 -8.06
CA ALA A 433 40.44 5.27 -7.10
C ALA A 433 41.50 6.05 -7.90
N PRO A 434 41.53 7.40 -7.85
CA PRO A 434 42.67 8.18 -8.34
C PRO A 434 43.94 7.89 -7.55
#